data_AF-A0AAN8XGT4-F1
#
_entry.id   AF-A0AAN8XGT4-F1
#
_cell.length_a   1.000
_cell.length_b   1.000
_cell.length_c   1.000
_cell.angle_alpha   90.00
_cell.angle_beta   90.00
_cell.angle_gamma   90.00
#
_symmetry.space_group_name_H-M   'P 1'
#
loop_
_entity.id
_entity.type
_entity.pdbx_description
1 polymer ?
#
loop_
_entity_poly.entity_id
_entity_poly.type
_entity_poly.pdbx_seq_one_letter_code
_entity_poly.pdbx_strand_id
1 'polypeptide(L)'
;RRYDNATTCGLVWTANFVAYRCRTCGISPCMSLCAQCFQEGNHEGHDFNMFRSQAGGACDCGNSAVMKESGFCHRHGSQAQLNKPEVPPDLLANAEAMMPRIFLRFIQHCREHCSFPLNKVLEGMEESSLFLDLLQDLSRLGAAMRRTMRKSLCNPKVYADLTQPSPHHSNYEYLCQSKAWYEEAVNSIPFGDVPPGYEDIPTLNGPLIHKNFLDEIVFWTVKFEFPQKLVCLLLNMLPDAEYEDAFARAFVQHYSRISVMLVRSRDSETLSNRVVHVSVQLFSDQELAYRMTDSFHLLHIPICFSILNI
;
A
#
# COMPACT_ATOMS: atom_id res chain seq x y z
N ARG A 1 7.56 -21.88 -1.54
CA ARG A 1 8.73 -21.72 -0.62
C ARG A 1 10.08 -22.01 -1.27
N ARG A 2 10.28 -23.11 -2.05
CA ARG A 2 11.58 -23.39 -2.71
C ARG A 2 12.13 -22.20 -3.53
N TYR A 3 11.23 -21.49 -4.22
CA TYR A 3 11.57 -20.33 -5.06
C TYR A 3 11.28 -18.98 -4.38
N ASP A 4 10.91 -18.98 -3.09
CA ASP A 4 10.60 -17.73 -2.40
C ASP A 4 11.88 -17.05 -1.97
N ASN A 5 12.29 -16.02 -2.69
CA ASN A 5 13.50 -15.27 -2.45
C ASN A 5 13.17 -13.92 -1.81
N ALA A 6 12.26 -13.88 -0.83
CA ALA A 6 12.06 -12.70 0.01
C ALA A 6 13.28 -12.48 0.94
N THR A 7 13.77 -11.25 1.00
CA THR A 7 14.79 -10.81 1.98
C THR A 7 14.16 -10.22 3.23
N THR A 8 12.90 -9.79 3.18
CA THR A 8 12.17 -9.23 4.31
C THR A 8 10.92 -10.05 4.60
N CYS A 9 10.45 -10.02 5.85
CA CYS A 9 9.24 -10.73 6.25
C CYS A 9 7.99 -10.03 5.72
N GLY A 10 7.77 -8.77 6.10
CA GLY A 10 6.63 -7.98 5.64
C GLY A 10 5.25 -8.52 6.01
N LEU A 11 5.15 -9.41 6.99
CA LEU A 11 3.85 -9.86 7.50
C LEU A 11 3.12 -8.65 8.09
N VAL A 12 2.00 -8.25 7.50
CA VAL A 12 1.12 -7.20 8.01
C VAL A 12 0.02 -7.79 8.88
N TRP A 13 -0.31 -7.09 9.97
CA TRP A 13 -1.37 -7.48 10.89
C TRP A 13 -2.26 -6.30 11.29
N THR A 14 -3.40 -6.65 11.88
CA THR A 14 -4.44 -5.74 12.37
C THR A 14 -4.39 -5.63 13.90
N ALA A 15 -5.37 -4.93 14.48
CA ALA A 15 -5.49 -4.79 15.93
C ALA A 15 -5.56 -6.15 16.65
N ASN A 16 -5.12 -6.17 17.90
CA ASN A 16 -5.01 -7.33 18.79
C ASN A 16 -3.99 -8.41 18.42
N PHE A 17 -3.24 -8.23 17.32
CA PHE A 17 -2.14 -9.13 16.95
C PHE A 17 -1.01 -9.06 17.98
N VAL A 18 -0.41 -10.21 18.30
CA VAL A 18 0.72 -10.33 19.23
C VAL A 18 2.03 -10.13 18.48
N ALA A 19 2.75 -9.08 18.82
CA ALA A 19 4.04 -8.73 18.23
C ALA A 19 5.10 -8.54 19.32
N TYR A 20 6.36 -8.52 18.89
CA TYR A 20 7.53 -8.37 19.73
C TYR A 20 8.29 -7.13 19.33
N ARG A 21 8.81 -6.38 20.31
CA ARG A 21 9.73 -5.27 20.06
C ARG A 21 11.01 -5.52 20.84
N CYS A 22 12.10 -5.73 20.11
CA CYS A 22 13.42 -5.94 20.67
C CYS A 22 14.22 -4.63 20.60
N ARG A 23 14.31 -3.91 21.73
CA ARG A 23 14.97 -2.60 21.80
C ARG A 23 16.47 -2.69 21.53
N THR A 24 17.08 -3.85 21.81
CA THR A 24 18.50 -4.11 21.50
C THR A 24 18.78 -4.21 20.00
N CYS A 25 17.84 -4.80 19.24
CA CYS A 25 17.98 -5.01 17.79
C CYS A 25 17.41 -3.86 16.96
N GLY A 26 16.42 -3.13 17.49
CA GLY A 26 15.78 -2.02 16.79
C GLY A 26 16.72 -0.84 16.58
N ILE A 27 16.68 -0.28 15.37
CA ILE A 27 17.25 1.05 15.07
C ILE A 27 16.17 2.10 15.35
N SER A 28 14.91 1.81 14.97
CA SER A 28 13.75 2.64 15.24
C SER A 28 12.95 2.14 16.46
N PRO A 29 12.39 3.04 17.30
CA PRO A 29 11.53 2.65 18.43
C PRO A 29 10.21 1.99 18.00
N CYS A 30 9.81 2.15 16.73
CA CYS A 30 8.61 1.55 16.17
C CYS A 30 8.82 0.11 15.68
N MET A 31 10.07 -0.36 15.63
CA MET A 31 10.41 -1.68 15.09
C MET A 31 9.64 -2.80 15.80
N SER A 32 9.04 -3.67 15.00
CA SER A 32 8.16 -4.75 15.45
C SER A 32 8.43 -6.06 14.69
N LEU A 33 8.37 -7.17 15.40
CA LEU A 33 8.58 -8.53 14.88
C LEU A 33 7.32 -9.37 15.09
N CYS A 34 6.98 -10.19 14.09
CA CYS A 34 6.01 -11.26 14.30
C CYS A 34 6.60 -12.36 15.20
N ALA A 35 5.72 -13.15 15.84
CA ALA A 35 6.13 -14.21 16.75
C ALA A 35 7.14 -15.18 16.12
N GLN A 36 6.92 -15.56 14.87
CA GLN A 36 7.80 -16.50 14.17
C GLN A 36 9.19 -15.92 13.94
N CYS A 37 9.30 -14.66 13.51
CA CYS A 37 10.61 -14.03 13.27
C CYS A 37 11.37 -13.80 14.58
N PHE A 38 10.67 -13.44 15.66
CA PHE A 38 11.28 -13.31 16.97
C PHE A 38 11.80 -14.65 17.51
N GLN A 39 11.06 -15.74 17.32
CA GLN A 39 11.48 -17.07 17.79
C GLN A 39 12.62 -17.68 16.96
N GLU A 40 12.65 -17.40 15.65
CA GLU A 40 13.65 -17.94 14.73
C GLU A 40 14.90 -17.05 14.56
N GLY A 41 14.91 -15.88 15.20
CA GLY A 41 16.04 -14.93 15.25
C GLY A 41 16.81 -15.04 16.56
N ASN A 42 17.98 -14.37 16.62
CA ASN A 42 18.77 -14.33 17.84
C ASN A 42 18.38 -13.14 18.72
N HIS A 43 17.60 -13.41 19.76
CA HIS A 43 17.17 -12.43 20.77
C HIS A 43 17.51 -12.84 22.21
N GLU A 44 18.43 -13.78 22.39
CA GLU A 44 18.84 -14.26 23.70
C GLU A 44 19.57 -13.16 24.49
N GLY A 45 19.14 -12.91 25.74
CA GLY A 45 19.73 -11.87 26.59
C GLY A 45 19.45 -10.43 26.16
N HIS A 46 18.58 -10.20 25.17
CA HIS A 46 18.22 -8.86 24.71
C HIS A 46 17.09 -8.24 25.56
N ASP A 47 16.99 -6.91 25.54
CA ASP A 47 15.85 -6.18 26.07
C ASP A 47 14.71 -6.16 25.04
N PHE A 48 13.63 -6.87 25.34
CA PHE A 48 12.45 -6.94 24.50
C PHE A 48 11.15 -6.91 25.31
N ASN A 49 10.06 -6.55 24.65
CA ASN A 49 8.72 -6.74 25.18
C ASN A 49 7.79 -7.40 24.15
N MET A 50 6.85 -8.19 24.64
CA MET A 50 5.70 -8.68 23.88
C MET A 50 4.54 -7.72 24.08
N PHE A 51 3.84 -7.35 23.02
CA PHE A 51 2.71 -6.43 23.07
C PHE A 51 1.58 -6.85 22.13
N ARG A 52 0.36 -6.40 22.44
CA ARG A 52 -0.78 -6.49 21.52
C ARG A 52 -0.89 -5.18 20.74
N SER A 53 -0.78 -5.25 19.41
CA SER A 53 -0.92 -4.05 18.58
C SER A 53 -2.33 -3.50 18.63
N GLN A 54 -2.48 -2.18 18.82
CA GLN A 54 -3.78 -1.50 18.84
C GLN A 54 -4.23 -1.04 17.46
N ALA A 55 -3.29 -0.69 16.56
CA ALA A 55 -3.57 -0.02 15.29
C ALA A 55 -3.10 -0.81 14.04
N GLY A 56 -2.57 -2.03 14.23
CA GLY A 56 -1.94 -2.82 13.16
C GLY A 56 -0.41 -2.68 13.13
N GLY A 57 0.23 -3.17 12.08
CA GLY A 57 1.68 -3.06 11.89
C GLY A 57 2.22 -4.12 10.93
N ALA A 58 3.53 -4.08 10.68
CA ALA A 58 4.22 -5.07 9.87
C ALA A 58 5.48 -5.61 10.56
N CYS A 59 5.92 -6.80 10.12
CA CYS A 59 7.16 -7.42 10.60
C CYS A 59 8.38 -6.82 9.88
N ASP A 60 9.29 -6.27 10.67
CA ASP A 60 10.52 -5.62 10.20
C ASP A 60 11.71 -6.58 9.99
N CYS A 61 11.52 -7.87 10.21
CA CYS A 61 12.60 -8.86 10.08
C CYS A 61 13.19 -8.85 8.66
N GLY A 62 14.51 -8.68 8.56
CA GLY A 62 15.23 -8.59 7.29
C GLY A 62 15.41 -7.16 6.76
N ASN A 63 14.76 -6.16 7.33
CA ASN A 63 14.91 -4.76 6.93
C ASN A 63 16.05 -4.09 7.72
N SER A 64 17.20 -3.90 7.07
CA SER A 64 18.40 -3.31 7.68
C SER A 64 18.28 -1.80 7.94
N ALA A 65 17.28 -1.12 7.38
CA ALA A 65 17.02 0.29 7.67
C ALA A 65 16.45 0.51 9.08
N VAL A 66 15.74 -0.48 9.64
CA VAL A 66 15.02 -0.34 10.92
C VAL A 66 15.45 -1.33 12.00
N MET A 67 16.26 -2.35 11.65
CA MET A 67 16.71 -3.39 12.56
C MET A 67 18.13 -3.89 12.22
N LYS A 68 18.95 -4.15 13.25
CA LYS A 68 20.29 -4.74 13.10
C LYS A 68 20.22 -6.18 12.57
N GLU A 69 21.10 -6.51 11.62
CA GLU A 69 21.17 -7.85 11.00
C GLU A 69 21.37 -8.98 12.00
N SER A 70 22.04 -8.72 13.14
CA SER A 70 22.29 -9.70 14.20
C SER A 70 21.01 -10.27 14.83
N GLY A 71 19.86 -9.59 14.68
CA GLY A 71 18.57 -10.07 15.15
C GLY A 71 17.69 -10.68 14.04
N PHE A 72 18.13 -10.71 12.78
CA PHE A 72 17.33 -11.31 11.71
C PHE A 72 17.16 -12.82 11.95
N CYS A 73 16.00 -13.35 11.57
CA CYS A 73 15.82 -14.79 11.54
C CYS A 73 16.51 -15.41 10.34
N HIS A 74 16.80 -16.70 10.39
CA HIS A 74 17.51 -17.41 9.32
C HIS A 74 16.78 -17.41 7.95
N ARG A 75 15.51 -17.01 7.89
CA ARG A 75 14.71 -16.93 6.66
C ARG A 75 14.73 -15.55 5.98
N HIS A 76 15.16 -14.50 6.67
CA HIS A 76 15.16 -13.12 6.16
C HIS A 76 16.56 -12.50 6.33
N GLY A 77 16.86 -11.48 5.53
CA GLY A 77 18.18 -10.87 5.40
C GLY A 77 18.91 -11.25 4.11
N SER A 78 20.11 -10.73 3.95
CA SER A 78 20.96 -10.91 2.75
C SER A 78 21.25 -12.37 2.41
N GLN A 79 21.40 -13.22 3.44
CA GLN A 79 21.69 -14.64 3.31
C GLN A 79 20.49 -15.46 2.79
N ALA A 80 19.27 -14.93 2.86
CA ALA A 80 18.04 -15.65 2.47
C ALA A 80 17.93 -15.94 0.97
N GLN A 81 18.76 -15.27 0.14
CA GLN A 81 18.83 -15.46 -1.31
C GLN A 81 19.77 -16.58 -1.73
N LEU A 82 20.74 -16.93 -0.88
CA LEU A 82 21.81 -17.84 -1.27
C LEU A 82 21.23 -19.22 -1.58
N ASN A 83 21.62 -19.78 -2.73
CA ASN A 83 21.24 -21.10 -3.22
C ASN A 83 19.76 -21.29 -3.60
N LYS A 84 18.97 -20.21 -3.78
CA LYS A 84 17.60 -20.35 -4.28
C LYS A 84 17.58 -20.43 -5.82
N PRO A 85 16.93 -21.46 -6.40
CA PRO A 85 16.80 -21.57 -7.85
C PRO A 85 15.87 -20.49 -8.39
N GLU A 86 16.08 -20.09 -9.65
CA GLU A 86 15.13 -19.25 -10.37
C GLU A 86 13.77 -19.95 -10.52
N VAL A 87 12.71 -19.16 -10.54
CA VAL A 87 11.35 -19.66 -10.73
C VAL A 87 11.19 -20.10 -12.20
N PRO A 88 10.74 -21.34 -12.47
CA PRO A 88 10.42 -21.75 -13.84
C PRO A 88 9.34 -20.83 -14.45
N PRO A 89 9.51 -20.29 -15.66
CA PRO A 89 8.54 -19.36 -16.26
C PRO A 89 7.10 -19.89 -16.30
N ASP A 90 6.94 -21.17 -16.63
CA ASP A 90 5.62 -21.81 -16.74
C ASP A 90 4.87 -21.88 -15.41
N LEU A 91 5.59 -21.85 -14.28
CA LEU A 91 4.97 -21.90 -12.95
C LEU A 91 4.15 -20.63 -12.67
N LEU A 92 4.59 -19.49 -13.21
CA LEU A 92 3.93 -18.19 -13.02
C LEU A 92 3.04 -17.79 -14.19
N ALA A 93 3.08 -18.49 -15.32
CA ALA A 93 2.37 -18.10 -16.55
C ALA A 93 0.86 -17.85 -16.34
N ASN A 94 0.17 -18.75 -15.63
CA ASN A 94 -1.25 -18.57 -15.32
C ASN A 94 -1.49 -17.36 -14.40
N ALA A 95 -0.63 -17.19 -13.39
CA ALA A 95 -0.71 -16.05 -12.49
C ALA A 95 -0.49 -14.74 -13.24
N GLU A 96 0.52 -14.66 -14.12
CA GLU A 96 0.80 -13.49 -14.95
C GLU A 96 -0.34 -13.16 -15.92
N ALA A 97 -1.01 -14.16 -16.49
CA ALA A 97 -2.14 -13.97 -17.39
C ALA A 97 -3.41 -13.49 -16.66
N MET A 98 -3.68 -14.02 -15.46
CA MET A 98 -4.89 -13.70 -14.70
C MET A 98 -4.81 -12.37 -13.95
N MET A 99 -3.62 -12.00 -13.48
CA MET A 99 -3.46 -10.90 -12.53
C MET A 99 -4.05 -9.55 -13.00
N PRO A 100 -3.85 -9.11 -14.26
CA PRO A 100 -4.46 -7.88 -14.76
C PRO A 100 -5.99 -7.88 -14.72
N ARG A 101 -6.60 -9.04 -14.98
CA ARG A 101 -8.07 -9.18 -14.99
C ARG A 101 -8.64 -9.16 -13.59
N ILE A 102 -7.91 -9.73 -12.63
CA ILE A 102 -8.22 -9.67 -11.21
C ILE A 102 -8.24 -8.19 -10.78
N PHE A 103 -7.14 -7.46 -10.96
CA PHE A 103 -7.10 -6.03 -10.59
C PHE A 103 -8.12 -5.17 -11.36
N LEU A 104 -8.37 -5.47 -12.64
CA LEU A 104 -9.44 -4.81 -13.40
C LEU A 104 -10.81 -5.01 -12.75
N ARG A 105 -11.17 -6.24 -12.37
CA ARG A 105 -12.47 -6.49 -11.73
C ARG A 105 -12.58 -5.77 -10.38
N PHE A 106 -11.47 -5.67 -9.64
CA PHE A 106 -11.43 -4.94 -8.39
C PHE A 106 -11.75 -3.45 -8.56
N ILE A 107 -11.03 -2.76 -9.47
CA ILE A 107 -11.28 -1.34 -9.69
C ILE A 107 -12.70 -1.09 -10.25
N GLN A 108 -13.20 -2.00 -11.08
CA GLN A 108 -14.58 -1.96 -11.58
C GLN A 108 -15.60 -2.07 -10.43
N HIS A 109 -15.36 -2.96 -9.47
CA HIS A 109 -16.19 -3.05 -8.27
C HIS A 109 -16.14 -1.75 -7.46
N CYS A 110 -14.95 -1.15 -7.27
CA CYS A 110 -14.84 0.15 -6.59
C CYS A 110 -15.62 1.26 -7.31
N ARG A 111 -15.53 1.30 -8.65
CA ARG A 111 -16.28 2.26 -9.50
C ARG A 111 -17.80 2.08 -9.38
N GLU A 112 -18.29 0.85 -9.39
CA GLU A 112 -19.72 0.54 -9.23
C GLU A 112 -20.30 1.05 -7.90
N HIS A 113 -19.46 1.13 -6.86
CA HIS A 113 -19.89 1.49 -5.51
C HIS A 113 -19.56 2.94 -5.13
N CYS A 114 -18.90 3.71 -6.00
CA CYS A 114 -18.32 5.01 -5.62
C CYS A 114 -19.35 6.07 -5.19
N SER A 115 -20.59 5.96 -5.67
CA SER A 115 -21.68 6.90 -5.40
C SER A 115 -22.53 6.52 -4.19
N PHE A 116 -22.27 5.36 -3.56
CA PHE A 116 -22.99 4.98 -2.35
C PHE A 116 -22.48 5.71 -1.11
N PRO A 117 -23.33 5.88 -0.07
CA PRO A 117 -22.87 6.32 1.24
C PRO A 117 -21.75 5.42 1.78
N LEU A 118 -20.79 5.99 2.51
CA LEU A 118 -19.58 5.30 2.96
C LEU A 118 -19.87 3.97 3.68
N ASN A 119 -20.91 3.92 4.53
CA ASN A 119 -21.28 2.67 5.22
C ASN A 119 -21.64 1.54 4.24
N LYS A 120 -22.37 1.83 3.16
CA LYS A 120 -22.71 0.85 2.13
C LYS A 120 -21.52 0.44 1.28
N VAL A 121 -20.57 1.36 1.05
CA VAL A 121 -19.31 1.03 0.39
C VAL A 121 -18.53 0.03 1.22
N LEU A 122 -18.42 0.28 2.53
CA LEU A 122 -17.72 -0.62 3.45
C LEU A 122 -18.41 -1.99 3.54
N GLU A 123 -19.74 -2.03 3.54
CA GLU A 123 -20.52 -3.28 3.44
C GLU A 123 -20.21 -4.04 2.13
N GLY A 124 -20.26 -3.37 0.96
CA GLY A 124 -19.95 -4.00 -0.32
C GLY A 124 -18.50 -4.50 -0.44
N MET A 125 -17.56 -3.81 0.22
CA MET A 125 -16.18 -4.27 0.36
C MET A 125 -16.05 -5.51 1.24
N GLU A 126 -16.85 -5.61 2.31
CA GLU A 126 -16.92 -6.81 3.14
C GLU A 126 -17.56 -7.99 2.40
N GLU A 127 -18.58 -7.76 1.57
CA GLU A 127 -19.16 -8.78 0.69
C GLU A 127 -18.15 -9.27 -0.35
N SER A 128 -17.32 -8.37 -0.87
CA SER A 128 -16.25 -8.69 -1.82
C SER A 128 -14.94 -9.10 -1.12
N SER A 129 -14.99 -9.36 0.18
CA SER A 129 -13.76 -9.47 0.95
C SER A 129 -12.96 -10.75 0.67
N LEU A 130 -13.63 -11.82 0.22
CA LEU A 130 -12.98 -13.04 -0.27
C LEU A 130 -12.00 -12.74 -1.42
N PHE A 131 -12.31 -11.74 -2.24
CA PHE A 131 -11.45 -11.34 -3.34
C PHE A 131 -10.18 -10.64 -2.86
N LEU A 132 -10.31 -9.75 -1.86
CA LEU A 132 -9.16 -9.10 -1.22
C LEU A 132 -8.31 -10.09 -0.41
N ASP A 133 -8.95 -11.06 0.23
CA ASP A 133 -8.27 -12.12 0.98
C ASP A 133 -7.45 -13.01 0.02
N LEU A 134 -8.00 -13.37 -1.15
CA LEU A 134 -7.25 -14.06 -2.20
C LEU A 134 -6.00 -13.28 -2.63
N LEU A 135 -6.13 -11.98 -2.92
CA LEU A 135 -4.97 -11.16 -3.31
C LEU A 135 -3.92 -11.07 -2.20
N GLN A 136 -4.36 -10.97 -0.95
CA GLN A 136 -3.45 -10.99 0.20
C GLN A 136 -2.75 -12.35 0.33
N ASP A 137 -3.46 -13.46 0.15
CA ASP A 137 -2.86 -14.80 0.21
C ASP A 137 -1.87 -15.04 -0.93
N LEU A 138 -2.14 -14.54 -2.13
CA LEU A 138 -1.20 -14.54 -3.24
C LEU A 138 0.07 -13.73 -2.89
N SER A 139 -0.08 -12.54 -2.29
CA SER A 139 1.08 -11.74 -1.87
C SER A 139 1.96 -12.45 -0.82
N ARG A 140 1.37 -13.33 0.00
CA ARG A 140 2.05 -14.13 1.02
C ARG A 140 2.79 -15.35 0.45
N LEU A 141 2.58 -15.72 -0.82
CA LEU A 141 3.31 -16.84 -1.45
C LEU A 141 4.80 -16.57 -1.66
N GLY A 142 5.22 -15.30 -1.52
CA GLY A 142 6.63 -14.90 -1.53
C GLY A 142 6.96 -13.90 -2.63
N ALA A 143 8.26 -13.62 -2.75
CA ALA A 143 8.77 -12.59 -3.66
C ALA A 143 8.38 -12.81 -5.13
N ALA A 144 8.37 -14.05 -5.62
CA ALA A 144 7.98 -14.39 -6.98
C ALA A 144 6.54 -13.94 -7.31
N MET A 145 5.59 -14.19 -6.40
CA MET A 145 4.20 -13.84 -6.60
C MET A 145 3.97 -12.33 -6.46
N ARG A 146 4.65 -11.68 -5.52
CA ARG A 146 4.65 -10.20 -5.39
C ARG A 146 5.17 -9.54 -6.67
N ARG A 147 6.24 -10.07 -7.27
CA ARG A 147 6.75 -9.59 -8.56
C ARG A 147 5.69 -9.71 -9.67
N THR A 148 4.98 -10.83 -9.75
CA THR A 148 3.87 -11.01 -10.72
C THR A 148 2.74 -10.01 -10.48
N MET A 149 2.35 -9.79 -9.22
CA MET A 149 1.34 -8.81 -8.85
C MET A 149 1.77 -7.38 -9.20
N ARG A 150 3.00 -7.00 -8.86
CA ARG A 150 3.58 -5.70 -9.20
C ARG A 150 3.62 -5.46 -10.70
N LYS A 151 4.08 -6.43 -11.50
CA LYS A 151 4.10 -6.33 -12.97
C LYS A 151 2.73 -6.00 -13.54
N SER A 152 1.65 -6.45 -12.89
CA SER A 152 0.30 -6.07 -13.27
C SER A 152 -0.10 -4.70 -12.72
N LEU A 153 0.12 -4.47 -11.42
CA LEU A 153 -0.28 -3.23 -10.72
C LEU A 153 0.33 -1.98 -11.32
N CYS A 154 1.62 -2.05 -11.67
CA CYS A 154 2.43 -0.89 -12.06
C CYS A 154 2.58 -0.76 -13.58
N ASN A 155 1.89 -1.57 -14.40
CA ASN A 155 2.06 -1.54 -15.86
C ASN A 155 1.06 -0.58 -16.53
N PRO A 156 1.52 0.55 -17.10
CA PRO A 156 0.63 1.56 -17.65
C PRO A 156 -0.09 1.12 -18.92
N LYS A 157 0.60 0.32 -19.74
CA LYS A 157 0.04 -0.19 -21.00
C LYS A 157 -1.11 -1.15 -20.71
N VAL A 158 -0.90 -2.10 -19.80
CA VAL A 158 -1.94 -3.05 -19.41
C VAL A 158 -3.14 -2.31 -18.83
N TYR A 159 -2.92 -1.36 -17.92
CA TYR A 159 -4.00 -0.54 -17.38
C TYR A 159 -4.78 0.20 -18.49
N ALA A 160 -4.10 0.87 -19.42
CA ALA A 160 -4.74 1.57 -20.53
C ALA A 160 -5.52 0.61 -21.45
N ASP A 161 -4.91 -0.49 -21.86
CA ASP A 161 -5.51 -1.49 -22.75
C ASP A 161 -6.77 -2.13 -22.14
N LEU A 162 -6.81 -2.27 -20.81
CA LEU A 162 -7.91 -2.93 -20.10
C LEU A 162 -9.02 -1.99 -19.64
N THR A 163 -8.74 -0.71 -19.45
CA THR A 163 -9.71 0.26 -18.91
C THR A 163 -10.29 1.19 -19.96
N GLN A 164 -9.65 1.36 -21.11
CA GLN A 164 -10.19 2.21 -22.17
C GLN A 164 -11.32 1.48 -22.94
N PRO A 165 -12.52 2.08 -23.05
CA PRO A 165 -13.59 1.51 -23.85
C PRO A 165 -13.19 1.43 -25.32
N SER A 166 -13.31 0.24 -25.92
CA SER A 166 -13.11 0.02 -27.35
C SER A 166 -14.44 -0.35 -28.02
N PRO A 167 -14.86 0.33 -29.10
CA PRO A 167 -16.14 0.06 -29.77
C PRO A 167 -16.32 -1.38 -30.26
N HIS A 168 -15.22 -2.11 -30.43
CA HIS A 168 -15.21 -3.50 -30.89
C HIS A 168 -15.29 -4.54 -29.77
N HIS A 169 -15.32 -4.11 -28.50
CA HIS A 169 -15.37 -5.01 -27.35
C HIS A 169 -16.83 -5.31 -26.94
N SER A 170 -17.15 -6.57 -26.63
CA SER A 170 -18.52 -7.00 -26.26
C SER A 170 -19.12 -6.22 -25.09
N ASN A 171 -18.27 -5.70 -24.21
CA ASN A 171 -18.66 -4.98 -22.98
C ASN A 171 -18.49 -3.45 -23.10
N TYR A 172 -18.48 -2.90 -24.32
CA TYR A 172 -18.21 -1.48 -24.57
C TYR A 172 -19.07 -0.52 -23.73
N GLU A 173 -20.39 -0.75 -23.68
CA GLU A 173 -21.33 0.10 -22.92
C GLU A 173 -21.00 0.12 -21.43
N TYR A 174 -20.77 -1.06 -20.85
CA TYR A 174 -20.37 -1.18 -19.44
C TYR A 174 -19.03 -0.48 -19.17
N LEU A 175 -18.03 -0.62 -20.06
CA LEU A 175 -16.74 0.06 -19.89
C LEU A 175 -16.87 1.58 -19.95
N CYS A 176 -17.74 2.11 -20.83
CA CYS A 176 -18.04 3.55 -20.87
C CYS A 176 -18.67 4.02 -19.56
N GLN A 177 -19.67 3.28 -19.05
CA GLN A 177 -20.32 3.60 -17.79
C GLN A 177 -19.35 3.51 -16.60
N SER A 178 -18.53 2.47 -16.55
CA SER A 178 -17.50 2.28 -15.53
C SER A 178 -16.50 3.43 -15.54
N LYS A 179 -16.08 3.89 -16.72
CA LYS A 179 -15.19 5.05 -16.86
C LYS A 179 -15.87 6.36 -16.40
N ALA A 180 -17.16 6.54 -16.69
CA ALA A 180 -17.90 7.71 -16.23
C ALA A 180 -17.97 7.77 -14.69
N TRP A 181 -18.26 6.65 -14.02
CA TRP A 181 -18.23 6.59 -12.54
C TRP A 181 -16.85 6.93 -11.97
N TYR A 182 -15.79 6.43 -12.59
CA TYR A 182 -14.42 6.75 -12.20
C TYR A 182 -14.12 8.24 -12.35
N GLU A 183 -14.46 8.85 -13.48
CA GLU A 183 -14.21 10.28 -13.74
C GLU A 183 -14.99 11.17 -12.76
N GLU A 184 -16.26 10.84 -12.50
CA GLU A 184 -17.07 11.52 -11.48
C GLU A 184 -16.43 11.41 -10.09
N ALA A 185 -16.00 10.22 -9.69
CA ALA A 185 -15.38 9.99 -8.39
C ALA A 185 -14.07 10.79 -8.22
N VAL A 186 -13.19 10.79 -9.23
CA VAL A 186 -11.93 11.54 -9.20
C VAL A 186 -12.17 13.03 -9.05
N ASN A 187 -13.17 13.56 -9.76
CA ASN A 187 -13.54 14.98 -9.69
C ASN A 187 -14.29 15.36 -8.39
N SER A 188 -14.79 14.37 -7.63
CA SER A 188 -15.55 14.62 -6.40
C SER A 188 -14.71 14.84 -5.13
N ILE A 189 -13.45 14.37 -5.10
CA ILE A 189 -12.60 14.52 -3.92
C ILE A 189 -12.15 15.97 -3.77
N PRO A 190 -12.34 16.59 -2.59
CA PRO A 190 -11.94 17.97 -2.39
C PRO A 190 -10.42 18.10 -2.46
N PHE A 191 -9.96 19.12 -3.18
CA PHE A 191 -8.61 19.64 -3.07
C PHE A 191 -8.65 20.92 -2.22
N GLY A 192 -7.60 21.17 -1.46
CA GLY A 192 -7.51 22.34 -0.58
C GLY A 192 -7.05 23.56 -1.37
N ASP A 193 -7.32 24.76 -0.85
CA ASP A 193 -6.70 25.96 -1.39
C ASP A 193 -5.18 25.85 -1.24
N VAL A 194 -4.46 26.10 -2.32
CA VAL A 194 -2.99 26.05 -2.32
C VAL A 194 -2.47 27.35 -1.73
N PRO A 195 -1.61 27.32 -0.69
CA PRO A 195 -1.04 28.54 -0.14
C PRO A 195 -0.28 29.36 -1.20
N PRO A 196 -0.27 30.70 -1.08
CA PRO A 196 0.54 31.55 -1.95
C PRO A 196 2.02 31.15 -1.91
N GLY A 197 2.65 30.98 -3.08
CA GLY A 197 4.04 30.53 -3.23
C GLY A 197 4.22 29.02 -3.40
N TYR A 198 3.13 28.24 -3.41
CA TYR A 198 3.15 26.78 -3.60
C TYR A 198 2.36 26.34 -4.84
N GLU A 199 1.93 27.28 -5.70
CA GLU A 199 1.07 27.03 -6.86
C GLU A 199 1.72 26.14 -7.92
N ASP A 200 3.04 26.20 -8.03
CA ASP A 200 3.82 25.42 -9.00
C ASP A 200 4.01 23.94 -8.60
N ILE A 201 3.58 23.55 -7.39
CA ILE A 201 3.75 22.18 -6.89
C ILE A 201 2.59 21.30 -7.38
N PRO A 202 2.83 20.35 -8.31
CA PRO A 202 1.75 19.59 -8.94
C PRO A 202 1.00 18.68 -7.97
N THR A 203 1.64 18.24 -6.88
CA THR A 203 1.02 17.41 -5.84
C THR A 203 0.01 18.19 -4.98
N LEU A 204 0.09 19.52 -4.96
CA LEU A 204 -0.84 20.39 -4.24
C LEU A 204 -2.01 20.88 -5.11
N ASN A 205 -1.79 21.12 -6.40
CA ASN A 205 -2.79 21.75 -7.29
C ASN A 205 -3.17 20.95 -8.56
N GLY A 206 -2.60 19.76 -8.77
CA GLY A 206 -2.76 19.03 -10.04
C GLY A 206 -3.98 18.10 -10.07
N PRO A 207 -4.59 17.89 -11.26
CA PRO A 207 -5.56 16.80 -11.44
C PRO A 207 -4.89 15.44 -11.18
N LEU A 208 -5.64 14.49 -10.62
CA LEU A 208 -5.16 13.12 -10.48
C LEU A 208 -5.14 12.44 -11.84
N ILE A 209 -3.96 12.05 -12.29
CA ILE A 209 -3.76 11.30 -13.55
C ILE A 209 -3.24 9.92 -13.19
N HIS A 210 -4.16 8.97 -13.03
CA HIS A 210 -3.79 7.57 -12.78
C HIS A 210 -3.30 6.90 -14.06
N LYS A 211 -2.10 6.33 -14.00
CA LYS A 211 -1.43 5.69 -15.13
C LYS A 211 -1.48 4.17 -15.06
N ASN A 212 -1.71 3.60 -13.89
CA ASN A 212 -1.67 2.17 -13.64
C ASN A 212 -2.73 1.79 -12.57
N PHE A 213 -2.91 0.49 -12.32
CA PHE A 213 -3.88 0.01 -11.32
C PHE A 213 -3.52 0.45 -9.90
N LEU A 214 -2.23 0.52 -9.56
CA LEU A 214 -1.79 0.96 -8.23
C LEU A 214 -2.25 2.40 -7.95
N ASP A 215 -2.06 3.32 -8.88
CA ASP A 215 -2.50 4.72 -8.73
C ASP A 215 -4.00 4.79 -8.42
N GLU A 216 -4.83 4.08 -9.18
CA GLU A 216 -6.28 4.06 -8.97
C GLU A 216 -6.69 3.33 -7.68
N ILE A 217 -6.01 2.24 -7.31
CA ILE A 217 -6.29 1.53 -6.04
C ILE A 217 -5.96 2.41 -4.83
N VAL A 218 -4.86 3.19 -4.90
CA VAL A 218 -4.52 4.17 -3.86
C VAL A 218 -5.60 5.25 -3.78
N PHE A 219 -6.08 5.74 -4.92
CA PHE A 219 -7.22 6.66 -4.96
C PHE A 219 -8.46 6.09 -4.27
N TRP A 220 -8.85 4.84 -4.56
CA TRP A 220 -9.99 4.20 -3.90
C TRP A 220 -9.76 4.00 -2.40
N THR A 221 -8.52 3.74 -1.98
CA THR A 221 -8.15 3.68 -0.56
C THR A 221 -8.44 5.01 0.13
N VAL A 222 -8.12 6.13 -0.51
CA VAL A 222 -8.38 7.47 0.02
C VAL A 222 -9.87 7.79 -0.03
N LYS A 223 -10.54 7.59 -1.19
CA LYS A 223 -11.97 7.87 -1.39
C LYS A 223 -12.86 7.16 -0.38
N PHE A 224 -12.47 5.94 0.02
CA PHE A 224 -13.21 5.10 0.94
C PHE A 224 -12.68 5.13 2.37
N GLU A 225 -11.90 6.17 2.73
CA GLU A 225 -11.46 6.41 4.10
C GLU A 225 -10.66 5.25 4.71
N PHE A 226 -9.73 4.72 3.91
CA PHE A 226 -8.75 3.69 4.28
C PHE A 226 -9.39 2.37 4.76
N PRO A 227 -10.12 1.64 3.89
CA PRO A 227 -10.67 0.33 4.24
C PRO A 227 -9.56 -0.64 4.65
N GLN A 228 -9.73 -1.31 5.79
CA GLN A 228 -8.66 -2.07 6.43
C GLN A 228 -8.08 -3.18 5.54
N LYS A 229 -8.93 -3.97 4.85
CA LYS A 229 -8.47 -5.03 3.95
C LYS A 229 -7.68 -4.49 2.76
N LEU A 230 -8.04 -3.29 2.26
CA LEU A 230 -7.33 -2.66 1.16
C LEU A 230 -5.96 -2.12 1.61
N VAL A 231 -5.93 -1.48 2.77
CA VAL A 231 -4.67 -1.06 3.42
C VAL A 231 -3.75 -2.26 3.65
N CYS A 232 -4.29 -3.39 4.16
CA CYS A 232 -3.50 -4.61 4.36
C CYS A 232 -2.93 -5.15 3.05
N LEU A 233 -3.72 -5.17 1.97
CA LEU A 233 -3.25 -5.60 0.65
C LEU A 233 -2.07 -4.73 0.16
N LEU A 234 -2.20 -3.40 0.24
CA LEU A 234 -1.15 -2.47 -0.20
C LEU A 234 0.13 -2.64 0.64
N LEU A 235 -0.01 -2.77 1.97
CA LEU A 235 1.14 -2.93 2.86
C LEU A 235 1.83 -4.30 2.73
N ASN A 236 1.09 -5.38 2.44
CA ASN A 236 1.68 -6.73 2.26
C ASN A 236 2.60 -6.82 1.03
N MET A 237 2.53 -5.84 0.13
CA MET A 237 3.33 -5.77 -1.08
C MET A 237 4.65 -5.01 -0.91
N LEU A 238 4.82 -4.28 0.21
CA LEU A 238 6.03 -3.48 0.52
C LEU A 238 7.37 -4.24 0.44
N PRO A 239 7.46 -5.56 0.71
CA PRO A 239 8.70 -6.30 0.50
C PRO A 239 9.27 -6.28 -0.93
N ASP A 240 8.48 -5.88 -1.95
CA ASP A 240 8.98 -5.63 -3.31
C ASP A 240 9.37 -4.14 -3.44
N ALA A 241 10.68 -3.86 -3.54
CA ALA A 241 11.21 -2.48 -3.53
C ALA A 241 10.74 -1.62 -4.72
N GLU A 242 10.54 -2.22 -5.90
CA GLU A 242 9.99 -1.49 -7.07
C GLU A 242 8.52 -1.11 -6.81
N TYR A 243 7.78 -1.98 -6.11
CA TYR A 243 6.41 -1.70 -5.71
C TYR A 243 6.35 -0.63 -4.62
N GLU A 244 7.17 -0.74 -3.57
CA GLU A 244 7.22 0.20 -2.44
C GLU A 244 7.44 1.64 -2.94
N ASP A 245 8.41 1.82 -3.83
CA ASP A 245 8.71 3.10 -4.46
C ASP A 245 7.55 3.63 -5.32
N ALA A 246 6.84 2.77 -6.04
CA ALA A 246 5.64 3.14 -6.79
C ALA A 246 4.46 3.51 -5.88
N PHE A 247 4.25 2.76 -4.78
CA PHE A 247 3.18 3.00 -3.83
C PHE A 247 3.43 4.31 -3.06
N ALA A 248 4.66 4.57 -2.62
CA ALA A 248 5.04 5.82 -1.99
C ALA A 248 4.69 7.03 -2.89
N ARG A 249 5.07 6.99 -4.18
CA ARG A 249 4.72 8.05 -5.13
C ARG A 249 3.21 8.24 -5.28
N ALA A 250 2.47 7.15 -5.50
CA ALA A 250 1.01 7.20 -5.64
C ALA A 250 0.35 7.76 -4.37
N PHE A 251 0.86 7.39 -3.19
CA PHE A 251 0.35 7.87 -1.91
C PHE A 251 0.61 9.37 -1.70
N VAL A 252 1.82 9.85 -2.00
CA VAL A 252 2.17 11.28 -1.85
C VAL A 252 1.32 12.18 -2.77
N GLN A 253 0.95 11.72 -3.98
CA GLN A 253 0.05 12.46 -4.86
C GLN A 253 -1.34 12.73 -4.26
N HIS A 254 -1.74 11.92 -3.28
CA HIS A 254 -3.03 12.06 -2.59
C HIS A 254 -2.91 12.80 -1.26
N TYR A 255 -1.70 13.12 -0.79
CA TYR A 255 -1.49 13.61 0.57
C TYR A 255 -2.22 14.94 0.83
N SER A 256 -2.26 15.85 -0.15
CA SER A 256 -3.02 17.10 -0.08
C SER A 256 -4.53 16.86 0.13
N ARG A 257 -5.09 15.89 -0.59
CA ARG A 257 -6.50 15.49 -0.48
C ARG A 257 -6.78 14.80 0.84
N ILE A 258 -5.88 13.93 1.30
CA ILE A 258 -5.95 13.27 2.60
C ILE A 258 -5.99 14.33 3.72
N SER A 259 -5.15 15.37 3.65
CA SER A 259 -5.16 16.47 4.63
C SER A 259 -6.51 17.18 4.70
N VAL A 260 -7.12 17.50 3.55
CA VAL A 260 -8.46 18.12 3.51
C VAL A 260 -9.54 17.18 4.05
N MET A 261 -9.45 15.89 3.73
CA MET A 261 -10.38 14.88 4.25
C MET A 261 -10.28 14.73 5.77
N LEU A 262 -9.08 14.78 6.34
CA LEU A 262 -8.86 14.73 7.79
C LEU A 262 -9.53 15.91 8.51
N VAL A 263 -9.45 17.11 7.94
CA VAL A 263 -10.10 18.32 8.50
C VAL A 263 -11.62 18.24 8.41
N ARG A 264 -12.16 17.67 7.33
CA ARG A 264 -13.62 17.59 7.09
C ARG A 264 -14.28 16.37 7.75
N SER A 265 -13.50 15.36 8.13
CA SER A 265 -14.04 14.13 8.71
C SER A 265 -14.68 14.37 10.08
N ARG A 266 -15.81 13.71 10.31
CA ARG A 266 -16.47 13.69 11.63
C ARG A 266 -15.76 12.79 12.64
N ASP A 267 -14.98 11.83 12.15
CA ASP A 267 -14.17 10.88 12.93
C ASP A 267 -12.70 11.02 12.49
N SER A 268 -12.17 12.22 12.73
CA SER A 268 -10.81 12.59 12.31
C SER A 268 -9.74 11.77 13.04
N GLU A 269 -9.99 11.33 14.28
CA GLU A 269 -9.07 10.50 15.05
C GLU A 269 -8.88 9.12 14.41
N THR A 270 -9.97 8.42 14.09
CA THR A 270 -9.88 7.09 13.46
C THR A 270 -9.26 7.19 12.07
N LEU A 271 -9.65 8.18 11.27
CA LEU A 271 -9.08 8.38 9.93
C LEU A 271 -7.59 8.75 10.02
N SER A 272 -7.20 9.62 10.95
CA SER A 272 -5.81 10.01 11.20
C SER A 272 -4.96 8.79 11.57
N ASN A 273 -5.44 7.94 12.48
CA ASN A 273 -4.74 6.73 12.86
C ASN A 273 -4.48 5.78 11.67
N ARG A 274 -5.43 5.66 10.74
CA ARG A 274 -5.26 4.85 9.52
C ARG A 274 -4.25 5.46 8.55
N VAL A 275 -4.30 6.78 8.35
CA VAL A 275 -3.34 7.52 7.52
C VAL A 275 -1.92 7.41 8.08
N VAL A 276 -1.77 7.60 9.39
CA VAL A 276 -0.49 7.47 10.10
C VAL A 276 0.04 6.05 9.97
N HIS A 277 -0.82 5.03 10.11
CA HIS A 277 -0.40 3.63 9.93
C HIS A 277 0.24 3.41 8.55
N VAL A 278 -0.40 3.85 7.45
CA VAL A 278 0.18 3.72 6.11
C VAL A 278 1.47 4.53 5.97
N SER A 279 1.48 5.77 6.47
CA SER A 279 2.61 6.69 6.35
C SER A 279 3.86 6.18 7.08
N VAL A 280 3.71 5.66 8.30
CA VAL A 280 4.82 5.12 9.09
C VAL A 280 5.44 3.90 8.42
N GLN A 281 4.62 3.05 7.79
CA GLN A 281 5.14 1.87 7.08
C GLN A 281 5.91 2.28 5.82
N LEU A 282 5.38 3.22 5.04
CA LEU A 282 6.01 3.70 3.80
C LEU A 282 7.28 4.52 4.03
N PHE A 283 7.31 5.38 5.05
CA PHE A 283 8.40 6.35 5.24
C PHE A 283 9.32 5.98 6.40
N SER A 284 9.42 4.67 6.70
CA SER A 284 10.36 4.14 7.69
C SER A 284 11.80 4.07 7.14
N ASP A 285 11.94 3.93 5.81
CA ASP A 285 13.22 3.99 5.11
C ASP A 285 13.63 5.45 4.84
N GLN A 286 14.82 5.83 5.33
CA GLN A 286 15.35 7.18 5.22
C GLN A 286 15.61 7.61 3.76
N GLU A 287 16.11 6.71 2.92
CA GLU A 287 16.43 7.00 1.52
C GLU A 287 15.14 7.23 0.73
N LEU A 288 14.12 6.39 0.96
CA LEU A 288 12.80 6.57 0.36
C LEU A 288 12.14 7.86 0.85
N ALA A 289 12.15 8.14 2.15
CA ALA A 289 11.60 9.36 2.73
C ALA A 289 12.29 10.62 2.18
N TYR A 290 13.61 10.59 2.02
CA TYR A 290 14.38 11.68 1.43
C TYR A 290 13.99 11.92 -0.03
N ARG A 291 13.95 10.86 -0.87
CA ARG A 291 13.52 10.97 -2.27
C ARG A 291 12.10 11.50 -2.42
N MET A 292 11.16 11.08 -1.56
CA MET A 292 9.78 11.58 -1.57
C MET A 292 9.70 13.05 -1.11
N THR A 293 10.57 13.47 -0.21
CA THR A 293 10.68 14.87 0.21
C THR A 293 11.23 15.75 -0.90
N ASP A 294 12.34 15.34 -1.52
CA ASP A 294 13.03 16.10 -2.56
C ASP A 294 12.22 16.17 -3.86
N SER A 295 11.72 15.03 -4.34
CA SER A 295 11.04 14.95 -5.64
C SER A 295 9.53 15.26 -5.59
N PHE A 296 8.89 15.10 -4.43
CA PHE A 296 7.42 15.25 -4.30
C PHE A 296 6.99 16.22 -3.18
N HIS A 297 7.94 16.96 -2.59
CA HIS A 297 7.69 17.97 -1.57
C HIS A 297 6.93 17.44 -0.34
N LEU A 298 7.18 16.18 0.04
CA LEU A 298 6.49 15.49 1.15
C LEU A 298 6.44 16.33 2.43
N LEU A 299 7.52 17.03 2.80
CA LEU A 299 7.55 17.88 4.01
C LEU A 299 6.68 19.14 3.91
N HIS A 300 6.48 19.68 2.71
CA HIS A 300 5.67 20.89 2.54
C HIS A 300 4.20 20.61 2.79
N ILE A 301 3.72 19.38 2.57
CA ILE A 301 2.30 19.05 2.68
C ILE A 301 1.82 19.10 4.16
N PRO A 302 2.45 18.42 5.13
CA PRO A 302 2.10 18.54 6.55
C PRO A 302 2.25 19.97 7.10
N ILE A 303 3.28 20.69 6.64
CA ILE A 303 3.59 22.06 7.08
C ILE A 303 2.54 23.05 6.56
N CYS A 304 2.18 23.01 5.27
CA CYS A 304 1.17 23.89 4.69
C CYS A 304 -0.19 23.74 5.39
N PHE A 305 -0.61 22.51 5.73
CA PHE A 305 -1.89 22.29 6.41
C PHE A 305 -1.86 22.51 7.93
N SER A 306 -0.69 22.46 8.56
CA SER A 306 -0.51 22.88 9.95
C SER A 306 -0.52 24.40 10.09
N ILE A 307 -0.04 25.13 9.08
CA ILE A 307 -0.03 26.60 9.04
C ILE A 307 -1.41 27.16 8.65
N LEU A 308 -2.15 26.50 7.75
CA LEU A 308 -3.50 26.94 7.32
C LEU A 308 -4.62 26.66 8.35
N ASN A 309 -4.36 25.88 9.41
CA ASN A 309 -5.30 25.60 10.50
C ASN A 309 -4.98 26.38 11.79
N ILE A 310 -4.27 27.52 11.69
CA ILE A 310 -4.16 28.54 12.73
C ILE A 310 -4.91 29.79 12.27
#